data_AF-A0A1F9L351-F1
#
_entry.id   AF-A0A1F9L351-F1
#
_cell.length_a   1.000
_cell.length_b   1.000
_cell.length_c   1.000
_cell.angle_alpha   90.00
_cell.angle_beta   90.00
_cell.angle_gamma   90.00
#
_symmetry.space_group_name_H-M   'P 1'
#
loop_
_entity.id
_entity.type
_entity.pdbx_description
1 polymer ?
#
loop_
_entity_poly.entity_id
_entity_poly.type
_entity_poly.pdbx_seq_one_letter_code
_entity_poly.pdbx_strand_id
1 'polypeptide(L)'
;MEKRKWYEQYLPFVARSPEMQLRWLESAFRKGSLTPHEITPYIKLFMAPDGEGNLELVRGLLRSLSGRTIEQMLGAADIYDIPDLFRCIAEPSVSKAVIAITKPVPPYEKSPQQVIAKVFQAVYDCSEELLAQAAERVAGSALSPAHFHEAYERFKEVKEDEKLLSALYPKAIL
;
A
#
# COMPACT_ATOMS: atom_id res chain seq x y z
N MET A 1 -9.85 34.22 -2.23
CA MET A 1 -8.53 33.57 -2.43
C MET A 1 -8.80 32.11 -2.75
N GLU A 2 -8.62 31.71 -4.01
CA GLU A 2 -8.63 30.28 -4.35
C GLU A 2 -7.51 29.60 -3.56
N LYS A 3 -7.84 28.53 -2.84
CA LYS A 3 -6.85 27.71 -2.13
C LYS A 3 -5.95 27.09 -3.20
N ARG A 4 -4.67 27.48 -3.24
CA ARG A 4 -3.65 26.80 -4.03
C ARG A 4 -3.73 25.31 -3.77
N LYS A 5 -3.77 24.50 -4.84
CA LYS A 5 -3.83 23.05 -4.70
C LYS A 5 -2.50 22.57 -4.09
N TRP A 6 -2.57 21.63 -3.14
CA TRP A 6 -1.40 21.18 -2.36
C TRP A 6 -0.24 20.67 -3.24
N TYR A 7 -0.54 20.20 -4.45
CA TYR A 7 0.42 19.63 -5.38
C TYR A 7 1.17 20.66 -6.24
N GLU A 8 0.80 21.95 -6.19
CA GLU A 8 1.42 23.00 -7.02
C GLU A 8 2.91 23.19 -6.75
N GLN A 9 3.37 22.91 -5.52
CA GLN A 9 4.79 22.93 -5.17
C GLN A 9 5.60 21.78 -5.80
N TYR A 10 4.91 20.76 -6.32
CA TYR A 10 5.50 19.59 -6.99
C TYR A 10 5.26 19.61 -8.51
N LEU A 11 4.89 20.76 -9.09
CA LEU A 11 4.64 20.91 -10.53
C LEU A 11 5.74 20.30 -11.43
N PRO A 12 7.07 20.44 -11.13
CA PRO A 12 8.10 19.81 -11.94
C PRO A 12 8.08 18.28 -11.93
N PHE A 13 7.42 17.65 -10.94
CA PHE A 13 7.19 16.21 -10.88
C PHE A 13 5.86 15.83 -11.54
N VAL A 14 4.78 16.55 -11.21
CA VAL A 14 3.44 16.31 -11.77
C VAL A 14 3.40 16.49 -13.29
N ALA A 15 4.18 17.43 -13.84
CA ALA A 15 4.25 17.67 -15.29
C ALA A 15 5.03 16.58 -16.07
N ARG A 16 5.62 15.59 -15.39
CA ARG A 16 6.36 14.49 -16.01
C ARG A 16 5.42 13.36 -16.42
N SER A 17 5.79 12.61 -17.46
CA SER A 17 5.12 11.34 -17.76
C SER A 17 5.31 10.33 -16.61
N PRO A 18 4.41 9.35 -16.44
CA PRO A 18 4.53 8.31 -15.41
C PRO A 18 5.88 7.58 -15.42
N GLU A 19 6.47 7.29 -16.59
CA GLU A 19 7.80 6.70 -16.71
C GLU A 19 8.89 7.61 -16.13
N MET A 20 8.80 8.91 -16.39
CA MET A 20 9.75 9.90 -15.90
C MET A 20 9.59 10.16 -14.39
N GLN A 21 8.36 10.06 -13.88
CA GLN A 21 8.09 10.08 -12.44
C GLN A 21 8.74 8.85 -11.76
N LEU A 22 8.56 7.66 -12.34
CA LEU A 22 9.15 6.44 -11.82
C LEU A 22 10.69 6.50 -11.81
N ARG A 23 11.32 6.88 -12.94
CA ARG A 23 12.78 7.02 -13.02
C ARG A 23 13.32 8.03 -12.00
N TRP A 24 12.55 9.08 -11.71
CA TRP A 24 12.92 10.05 -10.69
C TRP A 24 12.86 9.43 -9.29
N LEU A 25 11.80 8.70 -8.97
CA LEU A 25 11.68 7.97 -7.70
C LEU A 25 12.83 6.96 -7.53
N GLU A 26 13.13 6.16 -8.54
CA GLU A 26 14.27 5.24 -8.55
C GLU A 26 15.59 5.98 -8.28
N SER A 27 15.80 7.12 -8.94
CA SER A 27 17.00 7.92 -8.71
C SER A 27 17.04 8.51 -7.31
N ALA A 28 15.90 8.92 -6.74
CA ALA A 28 15.83 9.46 -5.38
C ALA A 28 16.21 8.39 -4.34
N PHE A 29 15.64 7.18 -4.46
CA PHE A 29 15.98 6.06 -3.60
C PHE A 29 17.45 5.62 -3.73
N ARG A 30 17.96 5.55 -4.96
CA ARG A 30 19.36 5.17 -5.21
C ARG A 30 20.35 6.18 -4.64
N LYS A 31 20.07 7.47 -4.77
CA LYS A 31 20.94 8.54 -4.26
C LYS A 31 20.82 8.71 -2.74
N GLY A 32 19.71 8.30 -2.13
CA GLY A 32 19.43 8.57 -0.72
C GLY A 32 19.34 10.06 -0.41
N SER A 33 19.05 10.89 -1.41
CA SER A 33 19.07 12.36 -1.29
C SER A 33 17.85 12.92 -0.57
N LEU A 34 16.82 12.10 -0.37
CA LEU A 34 15.59 12.43 0.32
C LEU A 34 15.32 11.37 1.38
N THR A 35 14.87 11.82 2.54
CA THR A 35 14.35 10.96 3.59
C THR A 35 13.00 10.35 3.17
N PRO A 36 12.55 9.26 3.82
CA PRO A 36 11.27 8.63 3.48
C PRO A 36 10.07 9.60 3.50
N HIS A 37 9.99 10.50 4.49
CA HIS A 37 8.89 11.46 4.62
C HIS A 37 8.91 12.56 3.54
N GLU A 38 10.08 12.89 3.01
CA GLU A 38 10.20 13.80 1.86
C GLU A 38 9.79 13.11 0.55
N ILE A 39 9.89 11.77 0.47
CA ILE A 39 9.50 10.99 -0.70
C ILE A 39 8.00 10.70 -0.72
N THR A 40 7.35 10.55 0.44
CA THR A 40 5.93 10.21 0.58
C THR A 40 5.00 11.00 -0.36
N PRO A 41 5.07 12.34 -0.48
CA PRO A 41 4.19 13.10 -1.36
C PRO A 41 4.33 12.72 -2.83
N TYR A 42 5.52 12.33 -3.27
CA TYR A 42 5.78 11.92 -4.66
C TYR A 42 5.21 10.55 -4.96
N ILE A 43 5.23 9.62 -3.99
CA ILE A 43 4.56 8.33 -4.13
C ILE A 43 3.05 8.56 -4.24
N LYS A 44 2.48 9.40 -3.37
CA LYS A 44 1.07 9.76 -3.44
C LYS A 44 0.68 10.39 -4.77
N LEU A 45 1.53 11.26 -5.33
CA LEU A 45 1.31 11.87 -6.65
C LEU A 45 1.45 10.86 -7.79
N PHE A 46 2.42 9.94 -7.71
CA PHE A 46 2.59 8.88 -8.69
C PHE A 46 1.41 7.90 -8.70
N MET A 47 0.88 7.61 -7.51
CA MET A 47 -0.31 6.77 -7.32
C MET A 47 -1.63 7.54 -7.47
N ALA A 48 -1.59 8.87 -7.63
CA ALA A 48 -2.80 9.68 -7.67
C ALA A 48 -3.65 9.25 -8.89
N PRO A 49 -4.91 8.87 -8.68
CA PRO A 49 -5.73 8.30 -9.74
C PRO A 49 -6.21 9.39 -10.71
N ASP A 50 -5.93 9.19 -12.00
CA ASP A 50 -6.71 9.76 -13.10
C ASP A 50 -7.70 8.70 -13.68
N GLY A 51 -8.09 7.69 -12.88
CA GLY A 51 -9.02 6.60 -13.24
C GLY A 51 -8.40 5.18 -13.20
N GLU A 52 -9.20 4.13 -13.42
CA GLU A 52 -8.75 2.71 -13.41
C GLU A 52 -7.63 2.41 -14.42
N GLY A 53 -7.61 3.12 -15.56
CA GLY A 53 -6.53 3.02 -16.55
C GLY A 53 -5.15 3.40 -16.01
N ASN A 54 -5.09 4.16 -14.91
CA ASN A 54 -3.84 4.52 -14.26
C ASN A 54 -3.24 3.35 -13.45
N LEU A 55 -4.06 2.50 -12.83
CA LEU A 55 -3.55 1.39 -12.02
C LEU A 55 -2.87 0.32 -12.89
N GLU A 56 -3.43 -0.02 -14.05
CA GLU A 56 -2.78 -0.97 -14.97
C GLU A 56 -1.51 -0.39 -15.59
N LEU A 57 -1.48 0.92 -15.89
CA LEU A 57 -0.25 1.59 -16.32
C LEU A 57 0.82 1.52 -15.23
N VAL A 58 0.49 1.93 -14.00
CA VAL A 58 1.39 1.88 -12.85
C VAL A 58 1.87 0.45 -12.61
N ARG A 59 0.98 -0.55 -12.65
CA ARG A 59 1.34 -1.97 -12.55
C ARG A 59 2.35 -2.39 -13.63
N GLY A 60 2.13 -1.97 -14.87
CA GLY A 60 3.06 -2.19 -15.98
C GLY A 60 4.44 -1.58 -15.72
N LEU A 61 4.48 -0.38 -15.16
CA LEU A 61 5.71 0.33 -14.79
C LEU A 61 6.44 -0.31 -13.61
N LEU A 62 5.71 -0.74 -12.57
CA LEU A 62 6.30 -1.36 -11.39
C LEU A 62 6.90 -2.75 -11.69
N ARG A 63 6.43 -3.45 -12.74
CA ARG A 63 7.00 -4.75 -13.16
C ARG A 63 8.48 -4.69 -13.50
N SER A 64 8.98 -3.56 -14.01
CA SER A 64 10.40 -3.44 -14.36
C SER A 64 11.29 -3.09 -13.18
N LEU A 65 10.73 -2.83 -12.00
CA LEU A 65 11.51 -2.43 -10.82
C LEU A 65 12.13 -3.63 -10.12
N SER A 66 13.28 -3.39 -9.50
CA SER A 66 13.88 -4.37 -8.58
C SER A 66 13.00 -4.55 -7.34
N GLY A 67 13.01 -5.76 -6.76
CA GLY A 67 12.30 -6.04 -5.51
C GLY A 67 12.67 -5.08 -4.38
N ARG A 68 13.94 -4.69 -4.28
CA ARG A 68 14.43 -3.72 -3.29
C ARG A 68 13.81 -2.33 -3.48
N THR A 69 13.66 -1.87 -4.71
CA THR A 69 13.05 -0.56 -4.99
C THR A 69 11.58 -0.56 -4.60
N ILE A 70 10.86 -1.65 -4.86
CA ILE A 70 9.47 -1.81 -4.43
C ILE A 70 9.37 -1.80 -2.90
N GLU A 71 10.28 -2.48 -2.20
CA GLU A 71 10.33 -2.43 -0.73
C GLU A 71 10.62 -1.01 -0.21
N GLN A 72 11.49 -0.25 -0.87
CA GLN A 72 11.75 1.16 -0.53
C GLN A 72 10.52 2.05 -0.79
N MET A 73 9.81 1.84 -1.90
CA MET A 73 8.55 2.53 -2.19
C MET A 73 7.50 2.23 -1.13
N LEU A 74 7.27 0.95 -0.83
CA LEU A 74 6.37 0.55 0.25
C LEU A 74 6.80 1.18 1.57
N GLY A 75 8.09 1.18 1.90
CA GLY A 75 8.65 1.78 3.11
C GLY A 75 8.45 3.30 3.23
N ALA A 76 8.45 4.03 2.12
CA ALA A 76 8.23 5.48 2.10
C ALA A 76 6.76 5.91 1.90
N ALA A 77 5.90 5.02 1.40
CA ALA A 77 4.48 5.30 1.22
C ALA A 77 3.76 5.52 2.57
N ASP A 78 2.77 6.42 2.57
CA ASP A 78 1.84 6.56 3.68
C ASP A 78 0.90 5.34 3.72
N ILE A 79 0.41 4.97 4.90
CA ILE A 79 -0.47 3.81 5.07
C ILE A 79 -1.72 3.89 4.17
N TYR A 80 -2.19 5.09 3.85
CA TYR A 80 -3.35 5.30 2.97
C TYR A 80 -3.06 4.94 1.50
N ASP A 81 -1.81 5.03 1.06
CA ASP A 81 -1.40 4.73 -0.32
C ASP A 81 -1.00 3.25 -0.49
N ILE A 82 -0.79 2.53 0.62
CA ILE A 82 -0.36 1.12 0.62
C ILE A 82 -1.32 0.20 -0.13
N PRO A 83 -2.66 0.25 0.05
CA PRO A 83 -3.56 -0.68 -0.61
C PRO A 83 -3.42 -0.65 -2.15
N ASP A 84 -3.40 0.54 -2.74
CA ASP A 84 -3.32 0.69 -4.20
C ASP A 84 -1.91 0.40 -4.71
N LEU A 85 -0.87 0.82 -3.99
CA LEU A 85 0.50 0.49 -4.35
C LEU A 85 0.74 -1.02 -4.30
N PHE A 86 0.22 -1.71 -3.29
CA PHE A 86 0.40 -3.15 -3.13
C PHE A 86 -0.28 -3.95 -4.24
N ARG A 87 -1.49 -3.55 -4.64
CA ARG A 87 -2.21 -4.16 -5.78
C ARG A 87 -1.47 -4.05 -7.10
N CYS A 88 -0.65 -3.02 -7.27
CA CYS A 88 0.16 -2.81 -8.47
C CYS A 88 1.45 -3.66 -8.50
N ILE A 89 1.77 -4.39 -7.43
CA ILE A 89 2.96 -5.24 -7.39
C ILE A 89 2.66 -6.56 -8.12
N ALA A 90 3.41 -6.84 -9.18
CA ALA A 90 3.20 -8.05 -9.98
C ALA A 90 3.54 -9.34 -9.23
N GLU A 91 4.62 -9.31 -8.44
CA GLU A 91 5.10 -10.44 -7.65
C GLU A 91 5.23 -10.03 -6.18
N PRO A 92 4.11 -10.03 -5.44
CA PRO A 92 4.13 -9.71 -4.02
C PRO A 92 4.87 -10.83 -3.26
N SER A 93 5.72 -10.44 -2.31
CA SER A 93 6.52 -11.36 -1.50
C SER A 93 6.25 -11.13 -0.02
N VAL A 94 6.54 -12.13 0.82
CA VAL A 94 6.34 -12.03 2.28
C VAL A 94 7.03 -10.79 2.87
N SER A 95 8.24 -10.46 2.40
CA SER A 95 8.96 -9.25 2.82
C SER A 95 8.15 -7.97 2.54
N LYS A 96 7.62 -7.83 1.32
CA LYS A 96 6.78 -6.69 0.93
C LYS A 96 5.49 -6.63 1.73
N ALA A 97 4.85 -7.78 1.95
CA ALA A 97 3.64 -7.89 2.77
C ALA A 97 3.91 -7.47 4.22
N VAL A 98 5.01 -7.93 4.83
CA VAL A 98 5.44 -7.50 6.17
C VAL A 98 5.63 -5.97 6.23
N ILE A 99 6.27 -5.37 5.23
CA ILE A 99 6.44 -3.90 5.17
C ILE A 99 5.08 -3.21 5.12
N ALA A 100 4.14 -3.72 4.31
CA ALA A 100 2.80 -3.13 4.17
C ALA A 100 2.00 -3.22 5.48
N ILE A 101 1.92 -4.41 6.09
CA ILE A 101 1.05 -4.66 7.25
C ILE A 101 1.58 -4.11 8.57
N THR A 102 2.87 -3.74 8.63
CA THR A 102 3.48 -3.10 9.82
C THR A 102 3.50 -1.57 9.72
N LYS A 103 2.83 -1.00 8.71
CA LYS A 103 2.79 0.45 8.53
C LYS A 103 2.14 1.16 9.72
N PRO A 104 2.78 2.21 10.25
CA PRO A 104 2.23 2.95 11.37
C PRO A 104 1.00 3.74 10.90
N VAL A 105 -0.09 3.63 11.65
CA VAL A 105 -1.24 4.53 11.48
C VAL A 105 -0.91 5.87 12.13
N PRO A 106 -1.17 7.01 11.49
CA PRO A 106 -0.98 8.31 12.11
C PRO A 106 -1.82 8.48 13.39
N PRO A 107 -1.32 9.16 14.43
CA PRO A 107 -2.01 9.29 15.72
C PRO A 107 -3.30 10.11 15.67
N TYR A 108 -3.52 10.87 14.61
CA TYR A 108 -4.72 11.68 14.38
C TYR A 108 -5.84 10.93 13.64
N GLU A 109 -5.59 9.69 13.19
CA GLU A 109 -6.59 8.88 12.50
C GLU A 109 -7.75 8.53 13.45
N LYS A 110 -8.98 8.79 13.00
CA LYS A 110 -10.20 8.54 13.79
C LYS A 110 -10.64 7.09 13.73
N SER A 111 -10.27 6.37 12.67
CA SER A 111 -10.67 4.99 12.44
C SER A 111 -9.47 4.11 12.05
N PRO A 112 -8.47 3.96 12.94
CA PRO A 112 -7.22 3.26 12.62
C PRO A 112 -7.44 1.80 12.20
N GLN A 113 -8.40 1.12 12.84
CA GLN A 113 -8.76 -0.27 12.51
C GLN A 113 -9.25 -0.42 11.06
N GLN A 114 -10.00 0.56 10.54
CA GLN A 114 -10.49 0.52 9.17
C GLN A 114 -9.34 0.69 8.16
N VAL A 115 -8.36 1.55 8.47
CA VAL A 115 -7.18 1.75 7.62
C VAL A 115 -6.33 0.48 7.58
N ILE A 116 -6.08 -0.13 8.74
CA ILE A 116 -5.35 -1.41 8.85
C ILE A 116 -6.07 -2.51 8.07
N ALA A 117 -7.40 -2.64 8.24
CA ALA A 117 -8.19 -3.64 7.54
C ALA A 117 -8.11 -3.48 6.00
N LYS A 118 -8.07 -2.26 5.48
CA LYS A 118 -7.86 -2.01 4.03
C LYS A 118 -6.50 -2.51 3.55
N VAL A 119 -5.45 -2.36 4.37
CA VAL A 119 -4.12 -2.89 4.05
C VAL A 119 -4.13 -4.41 4.08
N PHE A 120 -4.72 -5.03 5.10
CA PHE A 120 -4.86 -6.48 5.16
C PHE A 120 -5.65 -7.03 3.98
N GLN A 121 -6.76 -6.36 3.62
CA GLN A 121 -7.55 -6.70 2.44
C GLN A 121 -6.69 -6.68 1.18
N ALA A 122 -5.90 -5.63 0.94
CA ALA A 122 -5.09 -5.54 -0.27
C ALA A 122 -4.04 -6.66 -0.37
N VAL A 123 -3.50 -7.13 0.75
CA VAL A 123 -2.59 -8.29 0.77
C VAL A 123 -3.36 -9.60 0.58
N TYR A 124 -4.50 -9.75 1.26
CA TYR A 124 -5.39 -10.91 1.15
C TYR A 124 -5.89 -11.13 -0.29
N ASP A 125 -6.31 -10.05 -0.96
CA ASP A 125 -6.77 -10.06 -2.36
C ASP A 125 -5.69 -10.58 -3.31
N CYS A 126 -4.41 -10.41 -2.98
CA CYS A 126 -3.31 -11.01 -3.73
C CYS A 126 -3.15 -12.51 -3.41
N SER A 127 -3.16 -12.88 -2.13
CA SER A 127 -3.17 -14.26 -1.65
C SER A 127 -3.45 -14.30 -0.14
N GLU A 128 -4.39 -15.17 0.26
CA GLU A 128 -4.68 -15.47 1.66
C GLU A 128 -3.44 -16.03 2.38
N GLU A 129 -2.71 -16.93 1.73
CA GLU A 129 -1.48 -17.54 2.27
C GLU A 129 -0.37 -16.51 2.47
N LEU A 130 -0.25 -15.54 1.55
CA LEU A 130 0.73 -14.46 1.67
C LEU A 130 0.49 -13.62 2.92
N LEU A 131 -0.78 -13.26 3.18
CA LEU A 131 -1.13 -12.52 4.39
C LEU A 131 -0.84 -13.35 5.64
N ALA A 132 -1.18 -14.63 5.65
CA ALA A 132 -0.93 -15.52 6.79
C ALA A 132 0.58 -15.65 7.11
N GLN A 133 1.42 -15.88 6.10
CA GLN A 133 2.87 -15.95 6.26
C GLN A 133 3.47 -14.63 6.75
N ALA A 134 2.96 -13.49 6.24
CA ALA A 134 3.41 -12.18 6.68
C ALA A 134 3.02 -11.93 8.14
N ALA A 135 1.79 -12.27 8.53
CA ALA A 135 1.32 -12.11 9.90
C ALA A 135 2.10 -12.98 10.91
N GLU A 136 2.44 -14.21 10.54
CA GLU A 136 3.29 -15.08 11.36
C GLU A 136 4.68 -14.45 11.58
N ARG A 137 5.29 -13.91 10.52
CA ARG A 137 6.57 -13.20 10.66
C ARG A 137 6.47 -11.97 11.55
N VAL A 138 5.39 -11.21 11.46
CA VAL A 138 5.19 -10.02 12.29
C VAL A 138 5.02 -10.41 13.76
N ALA A 139 4.19 -11.41 14.05
CA ALA A 139 3.93 -11.89 15.41
C ALA A 139 5.20 -12.32 16.17
N GLY A 140 6.17 -12.91 15.46
CA GLY A 140 7.46 -13.30 16.02
C GLY A 140 8.53 -12.19 16.04
N SER A 141 8.22 -10.97 15.59
CA SER A 141 9.20 -9.91 15.39
C SER A 141 9.08 -8.75 16.38
N ALA A 142 10.20 -8.07 16.63
CA ALA A 142 10.23 -6.81 17.38
C ALA A 142 9.52 -5.64 16.66
N LEU A 143 9.15 -5.83 15.38
CA LEU A 143 8.46 -4.83 14.56
C LEU A 143 6.94 -4.95 14.64
N SER A 144 6.42 -5.87 15.46
CA SER A 144 4.98 -6.06 15.64
C SER A 144 4.32 -4.80 16.24
N PRO A 145 3.39 -4.15 15.52
CA PRO A 145 2.60 -3.07 16.11
C PRO A 145 1.84 -3.58 17.34
N ALA A 146 1.69 -2.76 18.37
CA ALA A 146 1.06 -3.16 19.64
C ALA A 146 -0.35 -3.75 19.47
N HIS A 147 -1.11 -3.26 18.48
CA HIS A 147 -2.48 -3.69 18.19
C HIS A 147 -2.56 -4.72 17.05
N PHE A 148 -1.43 -5.22 16.54
CA PHE A 148 -1.40 -6.04 15.34
C PHE A 148 -2.17 -7.34 15.49
N HIS A 149 -1.93 -8.06 16.60
CA HIS A 149 -2.56 -9.37 16.83
C HIS A 149 -4.09 -9.24 16.89
N GLU A 150 -4.61 -8.31 17.69
CA GLU A 150 -6.05 -8.04 17.79
C GLU A 150 -6.65 -7.65 16.44
N ALA A 151 -5.98 -6.76 15.69
CA ALA A 151 -6.45 -6.34 14.38
C ALA A 151 -6.49 -7.50 13.37
N TYR A 152 -5.49 -8.38 13.40
CA TYR A 152 -5.40 -9.52 12.49
C TYR A 152 -6.43 -10.60 12.81
N GLU A 153 -6.63 -10.93 14.09
CA GLU A 153 -7.68 -11.88 14.52
C GLU A 153 -9.07 -11.38 14.10
N ARG A 154 -9.37 -10.10 14.35
CA ARG A 154 -10.63 -9.50 13.91
C ARG A 154 -10.81 -9.53 12.39
N PHE A 155 -9.75 -9.34 11.63
CA PHE A 155 -9.82 -9.43 10.17
C PHE A 155 -10.16 -10.85 9.71
N LYS A 156 -9.61 -11.89 10.36
CA LYS A 156 -9.98 -13.29 10.06
C LYS A 156 -11.45 -13.55 10.34
N GLU A 157 -11.97 -13.12 11.49
CA GLU A 157 -13.40 -13.26 11.84
C GLU A 157 -14.30 -12.64 10.75
N VAL A 158 -13.98 -11.41 10.32
CA VAL A 158 -14.71 -10.74 9.23
C VAL A 158 -14.67 -11.56 7.93
N LYS A 159 -13.54 -12.18 7.59
CA LYS A 159 -13.42 -13.00 6.38
C LYS A 159 -14.16 -14.33 6.49
N GLU A 160 -14.22 -14.93 7.66
CA GLU A 160 -15.03 -16.12 7.91
C GLU A 160 -16.53 -15.80 7.79
N ASP A 161 -16.97 -14.68 8.34
CA ASP A 161 -18.35 -14.19 8.20
C ASP A 161 -18.71 -13.91 6.72
N GLU A 162 -17.82 -13.25 5.97
CA GLU A 162 -18.01 -13.02 4.53
C GLU A 162 -18.11 -14.33 3.74
N LYS A 163 -17.26 -15.32 4.06
CA LYS A 163 -17.30 -16.67 3.45
C LYS A 163 -18.65 -17.36 3.76
N LEU A 164 -19.11 -17.30 5.00
CA LEU A 164 -20.39 -17.86 5.44
C LEU A 164 -21.57 -17.19 4.74
N LEU A 165 -21.61 -15.86 4.71
CA LEU A 165 -22.67 -15.09 4.06
C LEU A 165 -22.73 -15.38 2.56
N SER A 166 -21.57 -15.48 1.91
CA SER A 166 -21.47 -15.84 0.49
C SER A 166 -21.99 -17.25 0.20
N ALA A 167 -21.75 -18.19 1.12
CA ALA A 167 -22.27 -19.56 1.01
C ALA A 167 -23.80 -19.64 1.24
N LEU A 168 -24.34 -18.82 2.15
CA LEU A 168 -25.76 -18.79 2.48
C LEU A 168 -26.60 -18.03 1.44
N TYR A 169 -26.04 -16.99 0.80
CA TYR A 169 -26.75 -16.12 -0.14
C TYR A 169 -25.97 -15.92 -1.45
N PRO A 170 -25.76 -16.97 -2.25
CA PRO A 170 -24.93 -16.90 -3.47
C PRO A 170 -25.47 -15.94 -4.54
N LYS A 171 -26.75 -15.53 -4.49
CA LYS A 171 -27.38 -14.61 -5.44
C LYS A 171 -27.36 -13.14 -5.02
N ALA A 172 -26.87 -12.80 -3.83
CA ALA A 172 -26.80 -11.42 -3.35
C ALA A 172 -25.54 -10.66 -3.82
N ILE A 173 -24.62 -11.35 -4.50
CA ILE A 173 -23.31 -10.86 -4.93
C ILE A 173 -23.25 -10.62 -6.47
N LEU A 174 -24.41 -10.70 -7.16
CA LEU A 174 -24.54 -10.38 -8.60
C LEU A 174 -24.91 -8.91 -8.84
#